data_AF-A0A924H707-F1
#
_entry.id   AF-A0A924H707-F1
#
_cell.length_a   1.000
_cell.length_b   1.000
_cell.length_c   1.000
_cell.angle_alpha   90.00
_cell.angle_beta   90.00
_cell.angle_gamma   90.00
#
_symmetry.space_group_name_H-M   'P 1'
#
loop_
_entity.id
_entity.type
_entity.pdbx_description
1 polymer ?
#
loop_
_entity_poly.entity_id
_entity_poly.type
_entity_poly.pdbx_seq_one_letter_code
_entity_poly.pdbx_strand_id
1 'polypeptide(L)'
;MTTTTKELCPICGEGHVTDQTDQFESQYKGQTATLPSHYQLCDTCHSDFAGTKESKLNKRAIMAFRKSVDGLLTGNEIVALRKQYGLTQDQAAKLFGGGPVAFSKYENDDVSQSESMDSLLRLVRRSEPAFWELVDEKGMKTELKSLAAAKAIDPKAASVQTNIAVHGL
;
A
#
# COMPACT_ATOMS: atom_id res chain seq x y z
N MET A 1 -3.20 -31.61 -10.29
CA MET A 1 -2.92 -31.65 -8.84
C MET A 1 -1.82 -30.64 -8.58
N THR A 2 -2.14 -29.46 -8.08
CA THR A 2 -1.14 -28.45 -7.71
C THR A 2 -0.54 -28.86 -6.37
N THR A 3 0.69 -29.39 -6.39
CA THR A 3 1.47 -29.64 -5.19
C THR A 3 1.79 -28.31 -4.54
N THR A 4 1.02 -27.93 -3.52
CA THR A 4 1.40 -26.84 -2.62
C THR A 4 2.60 -27.33 -1.81
N THR A 5 3.80 -27.07 -2.30
CA THR A 5 5.05 -27.34 -1.58
C THR A 5 5.02 -26.50 -0.30
N LYS A 6 4.91 -27.15 0.86
CA LYS A 6 5.01 -26.48 2.15
C LYS A 6 6.47 -26.04 2.36
N GLU A 7 6.68 -24.85 2.92
CA GLU A 7 8.01 -24.30 3.20
C GLU A 7 8.66 -25.04 4.38
N LEU A 8 9.94 -25.42 4.25
CA LEU A 8 10.68 -26.15 5.28
C LEU A 8 11.05 -25.19 6.42
N CYS A 9 10.96 -25.66 7.66
CA CYS A 9 11.29 -24.87 8.84
C CYS A 9 12.79 -24.54 8.89
N PRO A 10 13.19 -23.26 8.93
CA PRO A 10 14.60 -22.87 9.00
C PRO A 10 15.23 -23.09 10.39
N ILE A 11 14.42 -23.38 11.42
CA ILE A 11 14.88 -23.58 12.80
C ILE A 11 15.26 -25.04 13.04
N CYS A 12 14.37 -25.99 12.72
CA CYS A 12 14.65 -27.41 12.95
C CYS A 12 15.09 -28.17 11.69
N GLY A 13 14.82 -27.66 10.49
CA GLY A 13 15.16 -28.33 9.23
C GLY A 13 14.34 -29.58 8.89
N GLU A 14 13.35 -29.93 9.72
CA GLU A 14 12.56 -31.17 9.57
C GLU A 14 11.08 -30.89 9.27
N GLY A 15 10.49 -29.96 10.02
CA GLY A 15 9.07 -29.63 9.91
C GLY A 15 8.77 -28.62 8.81
N HIS A 16 7.49 -28.31 8.64
CA HIS A 16 7.05 -27.29 7.69
C HIS A 16 6.41 -26.11 8.42
N VAL A 17 6.49 -24.93 7.82
CA VAL A 17 5.95 -23.70 8.39
C VAL A 17 4.68 -23.25 7.69
N THR A 18 3.81 -22.61 8.46
CA THR A 18 2.56 -22.01 7.97
C THR A 18 2.46 -20.57 8.46
N ASP A 19 1.99 -19.68 7.60
CA ASP A 19 1.73 -18.28 7.96
C ASP A 19 0.60 -18.20 8.99
N GLN A 20 0.82 -17.43 10.03
CA GLN A 20 -0.12 -17.15 11.11
C GLN A 20 -0.29 -15.64 11.26
N THR A 21 -1.41 -15.22 11.85
CA THR A 21 -1.64 -13.80 12.18
C THR A 21 -2.42 -13.71 13.48
N ASP A 22 -1.83 -13.07 14.46
CA ASP A 22 -2.44 -12.71 15.73
C ASP A 22 -2.55 -11.19 15.88
N GLN A 23 -3.02 -10.73 17.04
CA GLN A 23 -3.07 -9.32 17.40
C GLN A 23 -2.17 -9.07 18.62
N PHE A 24 -1.49 -7.93 18.63
CA PHE A 24 -0.75 -7.46 19.80
C PHE A 24 -1.07 -6.00 20.10
N GLU A 25 -0.92 -5.61 21.36
CA GLU A 25 -1.09 -4.22 21.77
C GLU A 25 0.22 -3.45 21.57
N SER A 26 0.14 -2.30 20.89
CA SER A 26 1.25 -1.40 20.63
C SER A 26 0.95 -0.02 21.22
N GLN A 27 1.92 0.54 21.94
CA GLN A 27 1.81 1.87 22.52
C GLN A 27 2.83 2.83 21.88
N TYR A 28 2.38 4.05 21.55
CA TYR A 28 3.22 5.12 21.03
C TYR A 28 2.67 6.50 21.42
N LYS A 29 3.51 7.35 22.01
CA LYS A 29 3.15 8.70 22.50
C LYS A 29 1.87 8.73 23.35
N GLY A 30 1.69 7.75 24.22
CA GLY A 30 0.53 7.63 25.10
C GLY A 30 -0.76 7.16 24.42
N GLN A 31 -0.73 6.89 23.13
CA GLN A 31 -1.82 6.24 22.39
C GLN A 31 -1.55 4.74 22.29
N THR A 32 -2.61 3.94 22.33
CA THR A 32 -2.55 2.49 22.26
C THR A 32 -3.41 2.01 21.09
N ALA A 33 -2.91 1.02 20.34
CA ALA A 33 -3.66 0.35 19.29
C ALA A 33 -3.36 -1.15 19.27
N THR A 34 -4.38 -1.92 18.90
CA THR A 34 -4.24 -3.34 18.58
C THR A 34 -3.82 -3.48 17.12
N LEU A 35 -2.67 -4.11 16.87
CA LEU A 35 -2.06 -4.25 15.55
C LEU A 35 -1.87 -5.74 15.20
N PRO A 36 -1.92 -6.11 13.90
CA PRO A 36 -1.64 -7.47 13.48
C PRO A 36 -0.17 -7.83 13.72
N SER A 37 0.05 -9.05 14.19
CA SER A 37 1.35 -9.72 14.30
C SER A 37 1.37 -10.93 13.37
N HIS A 38 2.07 -10.81 12.26
CA HIS A 38 2.34 -11.88 11.31
C HIS A 38 3.58 -12.66 11.74
N TYR A 39 3.51 -13.97 11.69
CA TYR A 39 4.61 -14.88 12.00
C TYR A 39 4.38 -16.21 11.28
N GLN A 40 5.38 -17.09 11.33
CA GLN A 40 5.28 -18.46 10.83
C GLN A 40 5.37 -19.43 12.01
N LEU A 41 4.60 -20.52 11.96
CA LEU A 41 4.59 -21.57 12.98
C LEU A 41 4.96 -22.92 12.37
N CYS A 42 5.91 -23.62 13.00
CA CYS A 42 6.33 -24.96 12.58
C CYS A 42 5.41 -26.06 13.16
N ASP A 43 5.03 -27.02 12.33
CA ASP A 43 4.20 -28.18 12.71
C ASP A 43 4.96 -29.28 13.48
N THR A 44 6.28 -29.17 13.61
CA THR A 44 7.13 -30.21 14.22
C THR A 44 7.83 -29.71 15.49
N CYS A 45 8.61 -28.64 15.39
CA CYS A 45 9.33 -28.09 16.54
C CYS A 45 8.53 -27.01 17.29
N HIS A 46 7.34 -26.65 16.80
CA HIS A 46 6.46 -25.62 17.38
C HIS A 46 7.08 -24.24 17.58
N SER A 47 8.24 -23.97 16.98
CA SER A 47 8.84 -22.64 17.02
C SER A 47 8.00 -21.67 16.19
N ASP A 48 7.74 -20.50 16.76
CA ASP A 48 7.25 -19.33 16.03
C ASP A 48 8.40 -18.38 15.72
N PHE A 49 8.30 -17.68 14.59
CA PHE A 49 9.24 -16.62 14.22
C PHE A 49 8.64 -15.74 13.10
N ALA A 50 9.10 -14.50 13.00
CA ALA A 50 8.77 -13.63 11.88
C ALA A 50 9.89 -13.64 10.83
N GLY A 51 9.64 -14.27 9.69
CA GLY A 51 10.52 -14.22 8.52
C GLY A 51 10.61 -12.82 7.90
N THR A 52 11.30 -12.70 6.76
CA THR A 52 11.49 -11.41 6.07
C THR A 52 10.16 -10.78 5.67
N LYS A 53 9.21 -11.58 5.16
CA LYS A 53 7.90 -11.13 4.71
C LYS A 53 7.05 -10.67 5.90
N GLU A 54 6.98 -11.46 6.94
CA GLU A 54 6.19 -11.24 8.16
C GLU A 54 6.72 -10.01 8.91
N SER A 55 8.04 -9.95 9.09
CA SER A 55 8.71 -8.79 9.68
C SER A 55 8.42 -7.50 8.91
N LYS A 56 8.32 -7.57 7.57
CA LYS A 56 7.96 -6.41 6.75
C LYS A 56 6.51 -5.99 7.00
N LEU A 57 5.56 -6.93 7.02
CA LEU A 57 4.15 -6.64 7.30
C LEU A 57 3.97 -6.01 8.70
N ASN A 58 4.61 -6.59 9.71
CA ASN A 58 4.55 -6.07 11.09
C ASN A 58 5.10 -4.65 11.20
N LYS A 59 6.25 -4.38 10.54
CA LYS A 59 6.84 -3.03 10.50
C LYS A 59 5.89 -2.02 9.86
N ARG A 60 5.23 -2.38 8.76
CA ARG A 60 4.26 -1.51 8.08
C ARG A 60 3.05 -1.20 8.97
N ALA A 61 2.51 -2.19 9.67
CA ALA A 61 1.41 -1.98 10.61
C ALA A 61 1.78 -1.00 11.73
N ILE A 62 2.99 -1.15 12.30
CA ILE A 62 3.51 -0.22 13.30
C ILE A 62 3.73 1.18 12.70
N MET A 63 4.28 1.30 11.49
CA MET A 63 4.49 2.59 10.83
C MET A 63 3.19 3.31 10.52
N ALA A 64 2.18 2.61 10.01
CA ALA A 64 0.85 3.18 9.76
C ALA A 64 0.23 3.73 11.05
N PHE A 65 0.33 2.98 12.16
CA PHE A 65 -0.12 3.44 13.47
C PHE A 65 0.65 4.67 13.96
N ARG A 66 1.98 4.66 13.88
CA ARG A 66 2.78 5.82 14.33
C ARG A 66 2.49 7.06 13.50
N LYS A 67 2.34 6.92 12.18
CA LYS A 67 1.96 8.02 11.29
C LYS A 67 0.60 8.61 11.65
N SER A 68 -0.40 7.77 11.97
CA SER A 68 -1.71 8.27 12.39
C SER A 68 -1.65 9.03 13.71
N VAL A 69 -0.87 8.54 14.68
CA VAL A 69 -0.63 9.24 15.96
C VAL A 69 0.13 10.56 15.75
N ASP A 70 1.09 10.59 14.83
CA ASP A 70 1.86 11.79 14.47
C ASP A 70 1.09 12.76 13.56
N GLY A 71 -0.16 12.45 13.20
CA GLY A 71 -0.99 13.30 12.33
C GLY A 71 -0.57 13.32 10.86
N LEU A 72 0.24 12.36 10.43
CA LEU A 72 0.71 12.20 9.06
C LEU A 72 -0.24 11.29 8.26
N LEU A 73 -0.31 11.50 6.94
CA LEU A 73 -1.10 10.67 6.04
C LEU A 73 -0.57 9.23 6.04
N THR A 74 -1.45 8.27 6.28
CA THR A 74 -1.17 6.83 6.14
C THR A 74 -0.95 6.45 4.68
N GLY A 75 -0.35 5.29 4.42
CA GLY A 75 -0.14 4.79 3.06
C GLY A 75 -1.45 4.69 2.28
N ASN A 76 -2.52 4.22 2.90
CA ASN A 76 -3.85 4.14 2.30
C ASN A 76 -4.41 5.51 1.89
N GLU A 77 -4.19 6.56 2.69
CA GLU A 77 -4.62 7.92 2.34
C GLU A 77 -3.81 8.49 1.16
N ILE A 78 -2.52 8.17 1.09
CA ILE A 78 -1.66 8.56 -0.03
C ILE A 78 -2.09 7.82 -1.31
N VAL A 79 -2.44 6.53 -1.22
CA VAL A 79 -3.04 5.77 -2.34
C VAL A 79 -4.33 6.44 -2.80
N ALA A 80 -5.22 6.82 -1.87
CA ALA A 80 -6.49 7.44 -2.19
C ALA A 80 -6.29 8.79 -2.92
N LEU A 81 -5.39 9.63 -2.41
CA LEU A 81 -5.01 10.90 -3.05
C LEU A 81 -4.46 10.67 -4.46
N ARG A 82 -3.53 9.72 -4.63
CA ARG A 82 -2.95 9.42 -5.94
C ARG A 82 -4.03 8.98 -6.94
N LYS A 83 -4.94 8.10 -6.49
CA LYS A 83 -6.03 7.58 -7.31
C LYS A 83 -7.10 8.62 -7.62
N GLN A 84 -7.32 9.61 -6.75
CA GLN A 84 -8.21 10.75 -7.00
C GLN A 84 -7.85 11.46 -8.32
N TYR A 85 -6.55 11.62 -8.60
CA TYR A 85 -6.06 12.23 -9.84
C TYR A 85 -5.62 11.22 -10.91
N GLY A 86 -5.86 9.92 -10.69
CA GLY A 86 -5.53 8.87 -11.66
C GLY A 86 -4.03 8.69 -11.93
N LEU A 87 -3.16 9.09 -11.02
CA LEU A 87 -1.71 9.03 -11.22
C LEU A 87 -1.17 7.60 -11.00
N THR A 88 -0.13 7.21 -11.72
CA THR A 88 0.73 6.09 -11.33
C THR A 88 1.68 6.48 -10.20
N GLN A 89 2.32 5.52 -9.54
CA GLN A 89 3.32 5.80 -8.50
C GLN A 89 4.49 6.61 -9.07
N ASP A 90 4.96 6.28 -10.27
CA ASP A 90 6.04 6.99 -10.97
C ASP A 90 5.65 8.44 -11.28
N GLN A 91 4.42 8.67 -11.73
CA GLN A 91 3.89 10.01 -11.98
C GLN A 91 3.79 10.82 -10.70
N ALA A 92 3.33 10.21 -9.61
CA ALA A 92 3.29 10.87 -8.31
C ALA A 92 4.70 11.20 -7.81
N ALA A 93 5.66 10.29 -7.95
CA ALA A 93 7.06 10.53 -7.62
C ALA A 93 7.67 11.68 -8.45
N LYS A 94 7.32 11.77 -9.74
CA LYS A 94 7.74 12.88 -10.62
C LYS A 94 7.10 14.21 -10.25
N LEU A 95 5.80 14.20 -9.92
CA LEU A 95 5.02 15.41 -9.61
C LEU A 95 5.38 16.00 -8.24
N PHE A 96 5.38 15.15 -7.20
CA PHE A 96 5.58 15.60 -5.82
C PHE A 96 7.05 15.51 -5.39
N GLY A 97 7.86 14.65 -6.01
CA GLY A 97 9.26 14.41 -5.67
C GLY A 97 9.48 13.20 -4.75
N GLY A 98 10.62 13.17 -4.07
CA GLY A 98 11.04 12.06 -3.18
C GLY A 98 11.86 10.95 -3.86
N GLY A 99 11.95 10.97 -5.19
CA GLY A 99 12.66 9.97 -5.99
C GLY A 99 11.76 8.81 -6.44
N PRO A 100 12.24 7.96 -7.37
CA PRO A 100 11.39 7.07 -8.17
C PRO A 100 10.60 6.03 -7.36
N VAL A 101 11.08 5.64 -6.17
CA VAL A 101 10.44 4.62 -5.34
C VAL A 101 9.67 5.20 -4.15
N ALA A 102 9.62 6.52 -4.00
CA ALA A 102 9.08 7.17 -2.81
C ALA A 102 7.61 6.82 -2.57
N PHE A 103 6.76 6.95 -3.60
CA PHE A 103 5.33 6.67 -3.48
C PHE A 103 5.04 5.21 -3.21
N SER A 104 5.83 4.28 -3.77
CA SER A 104 5.71 2.86 -3.40
C SER A 104 6.01 2.64 -1.91
N LYS A 105 7.04 3.28 -1.36
CA LYS A 105 7.37 3.16 0.07
C LYS A 105 6.36 3.86 0.97
N TYR A 106 5.87 5.04 0.60
CA TYR A 106 4.88 5.78 1.36
C TYR A 106 3.53 5.05 1.39
N GLU A 107 3.06 4.57 0.24
CA GLU A 107 1.78 3.85 0.11
C GLU A 107 1.77 2.51 0.84
N ASN A 108 2.93 1.89 0.99
CA ASN A 108 3.09 0.65 1.74
C ASN A 108 3.36 0.86 3.23
N ASP A 109 3.51 2.11 3.71
CA ASP A 109 4.00 2.44 5.05
C ASP A 109 5.36 1.80 5.38
N ASP A 110 6.22 1.62 4.36
CA ASP A 110 7.62 1.19 4.56
C ASP A 110 8.46 2.33 5.16
N VAL A 111 8.11 3.58 4.84
CA VAL A 111 8.74 4.79 5.38
C VAL A 111 7.71 5.90 5.57
N SER A 112 7.96 6.80 6.51
CA SER A 112 7.19 8.03 6.63
C SER A 112 7.70 9.09 5.65
N GLN A 113 6.78 9.86 5.08
CA GLN A 113 7.08 11.10 4.37
C GLN A 113 7.55 12.19 5.33
N SER A 114 8.22 13.22 4.80
CA SER A 114 8.53 14.44 5.56
C SER A 114 7.27 15.28 5.79
N GLU A 115 7.28 16.14 6.80
CA GLU A 115 6.17 17.06 7.09
C GLU A 115 5.85 17.99 5.91
N SER A 116 6.87 18.43 5.17
CA SER A 116 6.69 19.27 3.97
C SER A 116 5.99 18.51 2.85
N MET A 117 6.36 17.25 2.64
CA MET A 117 5.69 16.37 1.67
C MET A 117 4.24 16.11 2.10
N ASP A 118 4.00 15.82 3.38
CA ASP A 118 2.66 15.63 3.92
C ASP A 118 1.76 16.86 3.71
N SER A 119 2.31 18.04 3.99
CA SER A 119 1.62 19.33 3.80
C SER A 119 1.25 19.57 2.34
N LEU A 120 2.17 19.29 1.40
CA LEU A 120 1.93 19.41 -0.04
C LEU A 120 0.84 18.44 -0.51
N LEU A 121 0.93 17.18 -0.10
CA LEU A 121 -0.09 16.17 -0.41
C LEU A 121 -1.46 16.59 0.11
N ARG A 122 -1.55 17.06 1.36
CA ARG A 122 -2.81 17.56 1.93
C ARG A 122 -3.33 18.79 1.18
N LEU A 123 -2.47 19.67 0.68
CA LEU A 123 -2.86 20.85 -0.10
C LEU A 123 -3.48 20.44 -1.43
N VAL A 124 -2.82 19.54 -2.14
CA VAL A 124 -3.32 19.00 -3.40
C VAL A 124 -4.62 18.24 -3.20
N ARG A 125 -4.73 17.40 -2.16
CA ARG A 125 -5.97 16.66 -1.84
C ARG A 125 -7.20 17.55 -1.69
N ARG A 126 -7.03 18.76 -1.11
CA ARG A 126 -8.13 19.70 -0.81
C ARG A 126 -8.36 20.76 -1.89
N SER A 127 -7.45 20.89 -2.85
CA SER A 127 -7.49 21.95 -3.86
C SER A 127 -7.09 21.41 -5.22
N GLU A 128 -8.08 21.16 -6.06
CA GLU A 128 -7.86 20.83 -7.47
C GLU A 128 -7.09 21.93 -8.23
N PRO A 129 -7.32 23.23 -8.00
CA PRO A 129 -6.46 24.26 -8.59
C PRO A 129 -4.99 24.09 -8.23
N ALA A 130 -4.67 23.82 -6.95
CA ALA A 130 -3.29 23.61 -6.52
C ALA A 130 -2.65 22.36 -7.16
N PHE A 131 -3.45 21.30 -7.41
CA PHE A 131 -3.00 20.16 -8.20
C PHE A 131 -2.57 20.59 -9.60
N TRP A 132 -3.43 21.30 -10.33
CA TRP A 132 -3.15 21.71 -11.71
C TRP A 132 -2.03 22.75 -11.82
N GLU A 133 -1.87 23.62 -10.82
CA GLU A 133 -0.73 24.53 -10.70
C GLU A 133 0.58 23.76 -10.51
N LEU A 134 0.62 22.78 -9.61
CA LEU A 134 1.80 21.93 -9.44
C LEU A 134 2.12 21.13 -10.71
N VAL A 135 1.10 20.61 -11.39
CA VAL A 135 1.26 19.91 -12.68
C VAL A 135 1.86 20.83 -13.75
N ASP A 136 1.48 22.11 -13.76
CA ASP A 136 2.07 23.12 -14.65
C ASP A 136 3.53 23.38 -14.31
N GLU A 137 3.82 23.61 -13.03
CA GLU A 137 5.17 23.86 -12.52
C GLU A 137 6.14 22.71 -12.88
N LYS A 138 5.66 21.47 -12.85
CA LYS A 138 6.45 20.28 -13.23
C LYS A 138 6.43 19.97 -14.73
N GLY A 139 5.77 20.78 -15.55
CA GLY A 139 5.68 20.57 -17.01
C GLY A 139 4.94 19.29 -17.40
N MET A 140 4.03 18.80 -16.55
CA MET A 140 3.32 17.52 -16.74
C MET A 140 1.93 17.67 -17.38
N LYS A 141 1.53 18.89 -17.78
CA LYS A 141 0.20 19.18 -18.35
C LYS A 141 -0.20 18.24 -19.49
N THR A 142 0.67 18.07 -20.49
CA THR A 142 0.36 17.24 -21.68
C THR A 142 0.18 15.77 -21.30
N GLU A 143 1.07 15.28 -20.44
CA GLU A 143 1.06 13.91 -19.92
C GLU A 143 -0.26 13.61 -19.18
N LEU A 144 -0.69 14.49 -18.27
CA LEU A 144 -1.86 14.23 -17.43
C LEU A 144 -3.20 14.61 -18.06
N LYS A 145 -3.25 15.61 -18.96
CA LYS A 145 -4.48 15.93 -19.70
C LYS A 145 -4.87 14.85 -20.70
N SER A 146 -3.90 14.21 -21.35
CA SER A 146 -4.16 13.09 -22.25
C SER A 146 -4.79 11.89 -21.52
N LEU A 147 -4.40 11.66 -20.25
CA LEU A 147 -4.98 10.63 -19.39
C LEU A 147 -6.40 10.96 -18.92
N ALA A 148 -6.65 12.21 -18.50
CA ALA A 148 -8.00 12.65 -18.13
C ALA A 148 -8.98 12.51 -19.31
N ALA A 149 -8.53 12.85 -20.53
CA ALA A 149 -9.30 12.67 -21.76
C ALA A 149 -9.53 11.19 -22.08
N ALA A 150 -8.51 10.33 -22.01
CA ALA A 150 -8.64 8.89 -22.23
C ALA A 150 -9.64 8.22 -21.26
N LYS A 151 -9.66 8.66 -19.99
CA LYS A 151 -10.55 8.15 -18.95
C LYS A 151 -12.01 8.64 -19.13
N ALA A 152 -12.21 9.80 -19.73
CA ALA A 152 -13.54 10.33 -20.06
C ALA A 152 -14.17 9.67 -21.30
N ILE A 153 -13.33 9.16 -22.22
CA ILE A 153 -13.77 8.52 -23.47
C ILE A 153 -14.21 7.06 -23.24
N ASP A 154 -13.75 6.40 -22.17
CA ASP A 154 -14.02 4.97 -21.93
C ASP A 154 -14.58 4.67 -20.52
N PRO A 155 -15.84 5.01 -20.22
CA PRO A 155 -16.46 4.73 -18.93
C PRO A 155 -16.83 3.25 -18.70
N LYS A 156 -16.60 2.35 -19.68
CA LYS A 156 -17.16 0.98 -19.68
C LYS A 156 -16.14 -0.17 -19.54
N ALA A 157 -14.87 0.11 -19.24
CA ALA A 157 -13.91 -0.94 -18.86
C ALA A 157 -14.11 -1.47 -17.41
N ALA A 158 -15.12 -0.98 -16.68
CA ALA A 158 -15.42 -1.36 -15.29
C ALA A 158 -16.46 -2.50 -15.14
N SER A 159 -16.86 -3.18 -16.22
CA SER A 159 -17.70 -4.37 -16.12
C SER A 159 -17.13 -5.49 -16.98
N VAL A 160 -16.29 -6.33 -16.38
CA VAL A 160 -15.98 -7.65 -16.96
C VAL A 160 -17.28 -8.44 -17.01
N GLN A 161 -17.77 -8.63 -18.23
CA GLN A 161 -18.79 -9.60 -18.56
C GLN A 161 -18.19 -11.00 -18.36
N THR A 162 -18.74 -11.76 -17.42
CA THR A 162 -18.74 -13.22 -17.53
C THR A 162 -20.11 -13.62 -18.03
N ASN A 163 -20.17 -13.96 -19.31
CA ASN A 163 -21.27 -14.71 -19.90
C ASN A 163 -20.77 -16.11 -20.25
N ILE A 164 -21.71 -17.06 -20.26
CA ILE A 164 -21.63 -18.48 -20.67
C ILE A 164 -21.32 -19.42 -19.48
N ALA A 165 -22.19 -20.35 -19.07
CA ALA A 165 -22.81 -21.37 -19.92
C ALA A 165 -24.24 -21.78 -19.55
N VAL A 166 -24.97 -22.09 -20.61
CA VAL A 166 -26.23 -22.84 -20.73
C VAL A 166 -26.03 -24.31 -20.35
N HIS A 167 -27.01 -24.92 -19.68
CA HIS A 167 -27.50 -26.34 -19.72
C HIS A 167 -28.41 -26.49 -18.48
N GLY A 168 -29.65 -26.97 -18.48
CA GLY A 168 -30.59 -27.48 -19.47
C GLY A 168 -31.81 -28.03 -18.69
N LEU A 169 -32.98 -28.04 -19.32
CA LEU A 169 -34.07 -29.02 -19.20
C LEU A 169 -35.13 -28.68 -20.26
#